data_AF-A0A812ZBM7-F1
#
_entry.id   AF-A0A812ZBM7-F1
#
_cell.length_a   1.000
_cell.length_b   1.000
_cell.length_c   1.000
_cell.angle_alpha   90.00
_cell.angle_beta   90.00
_cell.angle_gamma   90.00
#
_symmetry.space_group_name_H-M   'P 1'
#
loop_
_entity.id
_entity.type
_entity.pdbx_description
1 polymer ?
#
loop_
_entity_poly.entity_id
_entity_poly.type
_entity_poly.pdbx_seq_one_letter_code
_entity_poly.pdbx_strand_id
1 'polypeptide(L)'
;MVSRALLVALLLPVCSAITWVKSAAGASCDQACAARDGCNDDAWPSSEEEFHDAAKLAGQVCEGTQTGGAKYDPSTDGRYCGWQGPEHMNGESRCSQSGDSGTYRFCPCNADKEL
;
A
#
# COMPACT_ATOMS: atom_id res chain seq x y z
N MET A 1 -39.41 -8.96 -39.48
CA MET A 1 -38.16 -9.64 -39.09
C MET A 1 -37.49 -8.77 -38.03
N VAL A 2 -37.51 -9.18 -36.76
CA VAL A 2 -36.98 -8.39 -35.64
C VAL A 2 -35.54 -8.81 -35.41
N SER A 3 -34.59 -7.96 -35.78
CA SER A 3 -33.16 -8.23 -35.57
C SER A 3 -32.83 -7.96 -34.11
N ARG A 4 -32.58 -9.01 -33.33
CA ARG A 4 -32.08 -8.93 -31.95
C ARG A 4 -30.60 -8.60 -32.00
N ALA A 5 -30.25 -7.33 -31.77
CA ALA A 5 -28.87 -6.96 -31.48
C ALA A 5 -28.50 -7.57 -30.11
N LEU A 6 -27.59 -8.54 -30.10
CA LEU A 6 -26.94 -8.97 -28.86
C LEU A 6 -25.96 -7.86 -28.44
N LEU A 7 -26.26 -7.17 -27.34
CA LEU A 7 -25.25 -6.42 -26.61
C LEU A 7 -24.32 -7.42 -25.92
N VAL A 8 -23.09 -7.55 -26.42
CA VAL A 8 -22.01 -8.22 -25.72
C VAL A 8 -21.41 -7.20 -24.75
N ALA A 9 -21.72 -7.33 -23.46
CA ALA A 9 -21.08 -6.55 -22.41
C ALA A 9 -19.62 -7.05 -22.27
N LEU A 10 -18.66 -6.24 -22.71
CA LEU A 10 -17.25 -6.45 -22.44
C LEU A 10 -17.01 -6.26 -20.93
N LEU A 11 -16.94 -7.38 -20.19
CA LEU A 11 -16.43 -7.41 -18.82
C LEU A 11 -14.91 -7.17 -18.89
N LEU A 12 -14.51 -5.91 -18.87
CA LEU A 12 -13.10 -5.57 -18.65
C LEU A 12 -12.74 -6.01 -17.22
N PRO A 13 -11.67 -6.79 -17.02
CA PRO A 13 -11.21 -7.09 -15.67
C PRO A 13 -10.85 -5.76 -15.01
N VAL A 14 -11.55 -5.44 -13.93
CA VAL A 14 -11.20 -4.30 -13.07
C VAL A 14 -9.84 -4.65 -12.48
N CYS A 15 -8.78 -4.08 -13.05
CA CYS A 15 -7.46 -4.14 -12.46
C CYS A 15 -7.55 -3.26 -11.21
N SER A 16 -7.82 -3.84 -10.04
CA SER A 16 -7.90 -3.11 -8.79
C SER A 16 -6.58 -2.39 -8.57
N ALA A 17 -6.56 -1.08 -8.79
CA ALA A 17 -5.35 -0.29 -8.68
C ALA A 17 -4.97 -0.11 -7.20
N ILE A 18 -3.70 -0.33 -6.88
CA ILE A 18 -3.18 -0.08 -5.53
C ILE A 18 -3.19 1.41 -5.27
N THR A 19 -3.80 1.80 -4.16
CA THR A 19 -3.77 3.17 -3.65
C THR A 19 -2.79 3.24 -2.47
N TRP A 20 -1.70 3.99 -2.66
CA TRP A 20 -0.72 4.20 -1.61
C TRP A 20 -1.19 5.25 -0.60
N VAL A 21 -1.23 4.87 0.66
CA VAL A 21 -1.73 5.70 1.75
C VAL A 21 -0.66 5.83 2.82
N LYS A 22 -0.40 7.05 3.27
CA LYS A 22 0.39 7.27 4.48
C LYS A 22 -0.48 7.02 5.70
N SER A 23 -0.09 6.07 6.56
CA SER A 23 -0.83 5.77 7.79
C SER A 23 -0.76 6.93 8.80
N ALA A 24 -1.61 6.90 9.83
CA ALA A 24 -1.42 7.74 11.00
C ALA A 24 -0.18 7.28 11.80
N ALA A 25 0.37 8.16 12.64
CA ALA A 25 1.54 7.83 13.45
C ALA A 25 1.30 6.58 14.30
N GLY A 26 2.21 5.61 14.23
CA GLY A 26 2.13 4.33 14.94
C GLY A 26 1.06 3.35 14.43
N ALA A 27 0.28 3.71 13.40
CA ALA A 27 -0.78 2.85 12.90
C ALA A 27 -0.27 1.78 11.94
N SER A 28 -0.95 0.63 11.93
CA SER A 28 -0.74 -0.43 10.94
C SER A 28 -1.41 -0.10 9.60
N CYS A 29 -1.12 -0.88 8.56
CA CYS A 29 -1.76 -0.70 7.26
C CYS A 29 -3.19 -1.23 7.22
N ASP A 30 -3.53 -2.22 8.05
CA ASP A 30 -4.93 -2.62 8.24
C ASP A 30 -5.78 -1.44 8.71
N GLN A 31 -5.25 -0.64 9.65
CA GLN A 31 -5.92 0.56 10.14
C GLN A 31 -5.98 1.66 9.06
N ALA A 32 -4.87 1.90 8.34
CA ALA A 32 -4.80 2.92 7.30
C ALA A 32 -5.76 2.64 6.11
N CYS A 33 -5.96 1.37 5.78
CA CYS A 33 -6.79 0.93 4.67
C CYS A 33 -8.24 0.62 5.06
N ALA A 34 -8.67 0.89 6.31
CA ALA A 34 -10.01 0.53 6.79
C ALA A 34 -11.16 1.14 5.97
N ALA A 35 -10.97 2.37 5.47
CA ALA A 35 -11.92 3.07 4.58
C ALA A 35 -11.90 2.57 3.13
N ARG A 36 -10.97 1.68 2.78
CA ARG A 36 -10.79 1.06 1.46
C ARG A 36 -11.08 -0.44 1.54
N ASP A 37 -10.84 -1.18 0.48
CA ASP A 37 -11.00 -2.63 0.46
C ASP A 37 -9.84 -3.40 1.12
N GLY A 38 -9.31 -2.88 2.23
CA GLY A 38 -8.22 -3.48 2.98
C GLY A 38 -6.83 -3.23 2.42
N CYS A 39 -5.83 -3.76 3.12
CA CYS A 39 -4.42 -3.74 2.73
C CYS A 39 -4.11 -4.92 1.81
N ASN A 40 -3.30 -4.68 0.78
CA ASN A 40 -2.85 -5.70 -0.16
C ASN A 40 -1.43 -6.15 0.19
N ASP A 41 -1.31 -7.32 0.80
CA ASP A 41 -0.04 -7.84 1.30
C ASP A 41 0.89 -8.35 0.18
N ASP A 42 0.42 -8.43 -1.07
CA ASP A 42 1.21 -8.84 -2.24
C ASP A 42 1.75 -7.64 -3.03
N ALA A 43 1.36 -6.42 -2.67
CA ALA A 43 1.66 -5.19 -3.42
C ALA A 43 2.82 -4.38 -2.83
N TRP A 44 3.62 -4.97 -1.94
CA TRP A 44 4.79 -4.28 -1.40
C TRP A 44 5.80 -3.97 -2.51
N PRO A 45 6.55 -2.85 -2.39
CA PRO A 45 7.56 -2.54 -3.38
C PRO A 45 8.62 -3.64 -3.36
N SER A 46 9.14 -3.97 -4.54
CA SER A 46 10.19 -4.96 -4.76
C SER A 46 11.55 -4.32 -5.08
N SER A 47 11.54 -3.01 -5.35
CA SER A 47 12.73 -2.21 -5.62
C SER A 47 12.67 -0.86 -4.90
N GLU A 48 13.84 -0.24 -4.75
CA GLU A 48 13.94 1.10 -4.16
C GLU A 48 13.22 2.17 -5.02
N GLU A 49 13.20 2.00 -6.35
CA GLU A 49 12.44 2.85 -7.26
C GLU A 49 10.93 2.77 -7.01
N GLU A 50 10.37 1.55 -6.94
CA GLU A 50 8.96 1.34 -6.62
C GLU A 50 8.60 1.87 -5.23
N PHE A 51 9.53 1.77 -4.28
CA PHE A 51 9.36 2.35 -2.95
C PHE A 51 9.26 3.87 -3.00
N HIS A 52 10.14 4.54 -3.75
CA HIS A 52 10.08 5.99 -3.90
C HIS A 52 8.79 6.44 -4.59
N ASP A 53 8.33 5.70 -5.59
CA ASP A 53 7.03 5.95 -6.23
C ASP A 53 5.86 5.77 -5.25
N ALA A 54 5.87 4.70 -4.45
CA ALA A 54 4.88 4.45 -3.40
C ALA A 54 4.84 5.59 -2.37
N ALA A 55 6.00 6.02 -1.87
CA ALA A 55 6.12 7.13 -0.92
C ALA A 55 5.57 8.43 -1.51
N LYS A 56 5.90 8.72 -2.79
CA LYS A 56 5.43 9.90 -3.50
C LYS A 56 3.91 9.89 -3.72
N LEU A 57 3.34 8.74 -4.10
CA LEU A 57 1.89 8.54 -4.24
C LEU A 57 1.17 8.70 -2.89
N ALA A 58 1.81 8.29 -1.79
CA ALA A 58 1.35 8.55 -0.43
C ALA A 58 1.59 10.00 0.06
N GLY A 59 2.12 10.88 -0.80
CA GLY A 59 2.35 12.30 -0.50
C GLY A 59 3.60 12.59 0.31
N GLN A 60 4.61 11.72 0.30
CA GLN A 60 5.88 11.92 0.98
C GLN A 60 7.05 11.99 -0.01
N VAL A 61 7.93 12.97 0.19
CA VAL A 61 9.27 13.00 -0.41
C VAL A 61 10.27 12.77 0.72
N CYS A 62 11.20 11.85 0.53
CA CYS A 62 12.19 11.47 1.54
C CYS A 62 13.45 12.33 1.37
N GLU A 63 13.92 12.97 2.44
CA GLU A 63 15.23 13.66 2.44
C GLU A 63 16.40 12.66 2.35
N GLY A 64 16.16 11.44 2.83
CA GLY A 64 17.08 10.31 2.72
C GLY A 64 16.36 9.01 3.06
N THR A 65 16.94 7.91 2.61
CA THR A 65 16.41 6.55 2.77
C THR A 65 17.37 5.71 3.60
N GLN A 66 16.85 4.98 4.57
CA GLN A 66 17.54 3.92 5.28
C GLN A 66 17.00 2.56 4.81
N THR A 67 17.88 1.65 4.43
CA THR A 67 17.50 0.28 4.02
C THR A 67 17.57 -0.68 5.20
N GLY A 68 16.51 -1.45 5.39
CA GLY A 68 16.32 -2.42 6.46
C GLY A 68 16.12 -1.80 7.84
N GLY A 69 15.97 -2.67 8.83
CA GLY A 69 16.00 -2.30 10.25
C GLY A 69 14.65 -2.38 10.95
N ALA A 70 13.54 -2.03 10.28
CA ALA A 70 12.21 -2.12 10.88
C ALA A 70 11.30 -3.14 10.19
N LYS A 71 10.63 -3.96 11.00
CA LYS A 71 9.68 -4.99 10.52
C LYS A 71 8.45 -4.42 9.79
N TYR A 72 8.16 -3.14 9.98
CA TYR A 72 6.99 -2.45 9.44
C TYR A 72 7.30 -1.64 8.17
N ASP A 73 8.57 -1.54 7.75
CA ASP A 73 8.93 -0.79 6.57
C ASP A 73 8.21 -1.32 5.33
N PRO A 74 7.81 -0.45 4.39
CA PRO A 74 8.29 0.93 4.20
C PRO A 74 7.56 1.99 5.07
N SER A 75 8.31 3.01 5.52
CA SER A 75 7.81 4.01 6.46
C SER A 75 8.55 5.36 6.40
N THR A 76 8.11 6.35 7.19
CA THR A 76 8.78 7.64 7.39
C THR A 76 8.60 8.17 8.81
N ASP A 77 9.56 8.96 9.29
CA ASP A 77 9.44 9.79 10.50
C ASP A 77 8.85 11.19 10.21
N GLY A 78 8.48 11.45 8.95
CA GLY A 78 8.04 12.74 8.42
C GLY A 78 9.09 13.45 7.54
N ARG A 79 10.36 13.07 7.62
CA ARG A 79 11.46 13.62 6.81
C ARG A 79 12.29 12.55 6.12
N TYR A 80 12.78 11.58 6.90
CA TYR A 80 13.54 10.43 6.41
C TYR A 80 12.62 9.22 6.29
N CYS A 81 13.01 8.28 5.43
CA CYS A 81 12.21 7.11 5.17
C CYS A 81 12.98 5.81 5.45
N GLY A 82 12.27 4.83 6.00
CA GLY A 82 12.72 3.46 6.14
C GLY A 82 12.22 2.63 4.95
N TRP A 83 13.12 1.87 4.35
CA TRP A 83 12.87 1.00 3.21
C TRP A 83 13.23 -0.43 3.58
N GLN A 84 12.51 -1.37 2.95
CA GLN A 84 12.70 -2.82 2.99
C GLN A 84 12.53 -3.45 4.37
N GLY A 85 11.25 -3.65 4.72
CA GLY A 85 10.89 -4.62 5.74
C GLY A 85 11.35 -6.04 5.36
N PRO A 86 11.29 -7.00 6.30
CA PRO A 86 11.75 -8.36 6.08
C PRO A 86 10.96 -9.05 4.95
N GLU A 87 11.66 -9.86 4.15
CA GLU A 87 11.06 -10.68 3.08
C GLU A 87 10.09 -11.74 3.62
N HIS A 88 10.28 -12.15 4.88
CA HIS A 88 9.48 -13.19 5.54
C HIS A 88 9.06 -12.75 6.93
N MET A 89 7.77 -12.86 7.21
CA MET A 89 7.15 -12.42 8.46
C MET A 89 6.76 -13.57 9.41
N ASN A 90 7.39 -14.75 9.29
CA ASN A 90 7.08 -15.94 10.13
C ASN A 90 5.58 -16.31 10.18
N GLY A 91 4.85 -16.06 9.09
CA GLY A 91 3.41 -16.30 9.00
C GLY A 91 2.51 -15.13 9.43
N GLU A 92 3.08 -14.02 9.89
CA GLU A 92 2.35 -12.77 10.10
C GLU A 92 2.24 -11.98 8.79
N SER A 93 1.21 -11.16 8.67
CA SER A 93 1.08 -10.21 7.57
C SER A 93 1.95 -8.98 7.81
N ARG A 94 2.50 -8.38 6.75
CA ARG A 94 3.14 -7.06 6.87
C ARG A 94 2.10 -5.96 7.07
N CYS A 95 0.85 -6.17 6.63
CA CYS A 95 -0.24 -5.21 6.82
C CYS A 95 -0.57 -4.97 8.31
N SER A 96 -0.47 -6.00 9.16
CA SER A 96 -0.82 -5.92 10.58
C SER A 96 0.23 -5.25 11.46
N GLN A 97 1.44 -5.03 10.96
CA GLN A 97 2.51 -4.43 11.75
C GLN A 97 2.27 -2.94 12.01
N SER A 98 2.21 -2.56 13.28
CA SER A 98 2.24 -1.16 13.68
C SER A 98 3.66 -0.58 13.57
N GLY A 99 3.74 0.69 13.19
CA GLY A 99 4.96 1.49 13.34
C GLY A 99 5.19 1.92 14.80
N ASP A 100 6.35 2.50 15.06
CA ASP A 100 6.59 3.22 16.32
C ASP A 100 5.76 4.52 16.38
N SER A 101 5.62 5.12 17.57
CA SER A 101 4.69 6.24 17.82
C SER A 101 4.91 7.49 16.95
N GLY A 102 6.12 7.69 16.41
CA GLY A 102 6.46 8.78 15.48
C GLY A 102 6.57 8.36 14.02
N THR A 103 6.29 7.09 13.72
CA THR A 103 6.48 6.49 12.40
C THR A 103 5.17 6.38 11.66
N TYR A 104 5.19 6.74 10.38
CA TYR A 104 4.05 6.67 9.46
C TYR A 104 4.40 5.64 8.38
N ARG A 105 3.57 4.63 8.18
CA ARG A 105 3.79 3.59 7.17
C ARG A 105 3.29 4.02 5.81
N PHE A 106 3.92 3.54 4.74
CA PHE A 106 3.36 3.61 3.39
C PHE A 106 2.61 2.32 3.09
N CYS A 107 1.29 2.43 2.99
CA CYS A 107 0.39 1.28 2.96
C CYS A 107 -0.19 1.05 1.57
N PRO A 108 -0.01 -0.16 1.00
CA PRO A 108 -0.64 -0.54 -0.25
C PRO A 108 -2.10 -0.91 0.03
N CYS A 109 -3.01 0.04 -0.09
CA CYS A 109 -4.42 -0.25 0.04
C CYS A 109 -4.99 -0.70 -1.31
N ASN A 110 -5.94 -1.64 -1.27
CA ASN A 110 -6.80 -1.86 -2.44
C ASN A 110 -7.57 -0.57 -2.78
N ALA A 111 -8.17 -0.55 -3.98
CA ALA A 111 -9.04 0.53 -4.40
C ALA A 111 -10.19 0.76 -3.40
N ASP A 112 -10.88 1.88 -3.57
CA ASP A 112 -12.03 2.20 -2.74
C ASP A 112 -13.09 1.10 -2.84
N LYS A 113 -13.78 0.83 -1.72
CA LYS A 113 -14.89 -0.13 -1.72
C LYS A 113 -15.98 0.39 -2.64
N GLU A 114 -16.28 -0.34 -3.71
CA GLU A 114 -17.53 -0.14 -4.46
C GLU A 114 -18.69 -0.37 -3.48
N LEU A 115 -19.52 0.66 -3.27
CA LEU A 115 -20.64 0.66 -2.32
C LEU A 115 -21.92 0.07 -2.94
#